data_AF-A0A936LLW1-F1
#
_entry.id   AF-A0A936LLW1-F1
#
_cell.length_a   1.000
_cell.length_b   1.000
_cell.length_c   1.000
_cell.angle_alpha   90.00
_cell.angle_beta   90.00
_cell.angle_gamma   90.00
#
_symmetry.space_group_name_H-M   'P 1'
#
loop_
_entity.id
_entity.type
_entity.pdbx_description
1 polymer ?
#
loop_
_entity_poly.entity_id
_entity_poly.type
_entity_poly.pdbx_seq_one_letter_code
_entity_poly.pdbx_strand_id
1 'polypeptide(L)' 'MARRKKLILTQPIKEGLKAIKVQLDRRTVITLSNMRSLEFWKKRYPDAMVIS' A
#
# COMPACT_ATOMS: atom_id res chain seq x y z
N MET A 1 -9.98 -19.97 35.06
CA MET A 1 -8.87 -19.85 34.09
C MET A 1 -9.37 -19.10 32.86
N ALA A 2 -9.00 -17.84 32.67
CA ALA A 2 -9.46 -17.06 31.53
C ALA A 2 -8.82 -17.57 30.22
N ARG A 3 -9.65 -17.97 29.25
CA ARG A 3 -9.22 -18.43 27.91
C ARG A 3 -8.54 -17.26 27.18
N ARG A 4 -7.21 -17.23 27.14
CA ARG A 4 -6.47 -16.22 26.35
C ARG A 4 -6.70 -16.52 24.86
N LYS A 5 -7.33 -15.59 24.13
CA LYS A 5 -7.48 -15.70 22.66
C LYS A 5 -6.08 -15.70 22.03
N LYS A 6 -5.86 -16.61 21.07
CA LYS A 6 -4.62 -16.69 20.31
C LYS A 6 -4.47 -15.41 19.48
N LEU A 7 -3.36 -14.68 19.68
CA LEU A 7 -3.04 -13.51 18.87
C LEU A 7 -2.81 -13.96 17.42
N ILE A 8 -3.58 -13.40 16.50
CA ILE A 8 -3.36 -13.57 15.07
C ILE A 8 -2.30 -12.53 14.68
N LEU A 9 -1.08 -13.01 14.43
CA LEU A 9 0.09 -12.19 14.11
C LEU A 9 0.25 -11.95 12.60
N THR A 10 -0.61 -12.55 11.78
CA THR A 10 -0.56 -12.46 10.32
C THR A 10 -1.65 -11.54 9.81
N GLN A 11 -1.29 -10.58 8.95
CA GLN A 11 -2.26 -9.76 8.25
C GLN A 11 -3.08 -10.64 7.29
N PRO A 12 -4.43 -10.54 7.27
CA PRO A 12 -5.23 -11.26 6.31
C PRO A 12 -4.92 -10.76 4.90
N ILE A 13 -4.45 -11.66 4.04
CA ILE A 13 -4.24 -11.39 2.63
C ILE A 13 -5.62 -11.20 2.01
N LYS A 14 -5.95 -9.97 1.60
CA LYS A 14 -7.18 -9.68 0.87
C LYS A 14 -6.97 -10.04 -0.60
N GLU A 15 -7.41 -11.23 -0.99
CA GLU A 15 -7.40 -11.65 -2.39
C GLU A 15 -8.15 -10.61 -3.25
N GLY A 16 -7.53 -10.14 -4.33
CA GLY A 16 -8.07 -9.13 -5.24
C GLY A 16 -7.59 -7.69 -5.02
N LEU A 17 -6.90 -7.40 -3.92
CA LEU A 17 -6.33 -6.07 -3.68
C LEU A 17 -4.97 -5.96 -4.39
N LYS A 18 -4.98 -5.39 -5.60
CA LYS A 18 -3.75 -5.03 -6.32
C LYS A 18 -3.07 -3.88 -5.59
N ALA A 19 -2.17 -4.21 -4.68
CA ALA A 19 -1.35 -3.28 -3.94
C ALA A 19 -0.21 -2.80 -4.86
N ILE A 20 -0.37 -1.63 -5.47
CA ILE A 20 0.66 -1.00 -6.30
C ILE A 20 1.49 -0.10 -5.39
N LYS A 21 2.75 -0.45 -5.14
CA LYS A 21 3.65 0.38 -4.37
C LYS A 21 4.22 1.47 -5.24
N VAL A 22 4.01 2.71 -4.81
CA VAL A 22 4.47 3.90 -5.52
C VAL A 22 5.35 4.71 -4.59
N GLN A 23 6.54 5.04 -5.06
CA GLN A 23 7.39 6.05 -4.45
C GLN A 23 6.96 7.41 -4.95
N LEU A 24 6.56 8.29 -4.05
CA LEU A 24 6.31 9.69 -4.40
C LEU A 24 7.60 10.50 -4.37
N ASP A 25 8.41 10.27 -3.33
CA ASP A 25 9.67 10.96 -3.06
C ASP A 25 10.70 9.99 -2.46
N ARG A 26 11.93 10.47 -2.24
CA ARG A 26 13.01 9.69 -1.57
C ARG A 26 12.64 9.09 -0.21
N ARG A 27 11.64 9.65 0.50
CA ARG A 27 11.25 9.21 1.86
C ARG A 27 9.84 8.62 1.92
N THR A 28 9.05 8.73 0.85
CA THR A 28 7.62 8.47 0.89
C THR A 28 7.24 7.37 -0.08
N VAL A 29 6.80 6.23 0.46
CA VAL A 29 6.26 5.11 -0.31
C VAL A 29 4.83 4.88 0.13
N ILE A 30 3.91 4.89 -0.83
CA ILE A 30 2.48 4.64 -0.60
C ILE A 30 2.06 3.37 -1.34
N THR A 31 0.95 2.78 -0.88
CA THR A 31 0.30 1.67 -1.58
C THR A 31 -1.00 2.17 -2.20
N LEU A 32 -1.11 2.07 -3.52
CA LEU A 32 -2.31 2.41 -4.28
C LEU A 32 -3.12 1.14 -4.57
N SER A 33 -4.44 1.30 -4.63
CA SER A 33 -5.36 0.22 -5.03
C SER A 33 -5.64 0.21 -6.55
N ASN A 34 -5.34 1.29 -7.26
CA ASN A 34 -5.57 1.43 -8.69
C ASN A 34 -4.55 2.38 -9.35
N MET A 35 -4.40 2.26 -10.68
CA MET A 35 -3.44 3.06 -11.45
C MET A 35 -3.91 4.49 -11.72
N ARG A 36 -5.22 4.77 -11.72
CA ARG A 36 -5.74 6.14 -11.93
C ARG A 36 -5.29 7.10 -10.83
N SER A 37 -5.16 6.59 -9.60
CA SER A 37 -4.62 7.35 -8.48
C SER A 37 -3.16 7.76 -8.69
N LEU A 38 -2.38 7.02 -9.50
CA LEU A 38 -1.00 7.40 -9.83
C LEU A 38 -0.98 8.71 -10.63
N GLU A 39 -1.89 8.90 -11.58
CA GLU A 39 -1.97 10.13 -12.38
C GLU A 39 -2.28 11.35 -11.50
N PHE A 40 -3.14 11.19 -10.49
CA PHE A 40 -3.41 12.24 -9.51
C PHE A 40 -2.14 12.63 -8.74
N TRP A 41 -1.38 11.63 -8.28
CA TRP A 41 -0.14 11.88 -7.55
C TRP A 41 0.96 12.46 -8.43
N LYS A 42 1.05 12.07 -9.71
CA LYS A 42 2.01 12.63 -10.68
C LYS A 42 1.86 14.13 -10.90
N LYS A 43 0.65 14.68 -10.72
CA LYS A 43 0.44 16.15 -10.77
C LYS A 43 1.15 16.88 -9.63
N ARG A 44 1.27 16.24 -8.46
CA ARG A 44 1.88 16.82 -7.26
C ARG A 44 3.34 16.42 -7.09
N TYR A 45 3.68 15.20 -7.47
CA TYR A 45 5.01 14.60 -7.40
C TYR A 45 5.38 14.11 -8.79
N PRO A 46 6.04 14.96 -9.60
CA PRO A 46 6.39 14.62 -10.97
C PRO A 46 7.28 13.36 -11.08
N ASP A 47 8.11 13.13 -10.06
CA ASP A 47 9.05 12.01 -10.00
C ASP A 47 8.44 10.71 -9.45
N ALA A 48 7.11 10.67 -9.27
CA ALA A 48 6.45 9.51 -8.71
C ALA A 48 6.64 8.26 -9.60
N MET A 49 7.23 7.21 -9.01
CA MET A 49 7.58 5.96 -9.69
C MET A 49 6.93 4.75 -9.03
N VAL A 50 6.55 3.76 -9.83
CA VAL A 50 6.03 2.48 -9.32
C VAL A 50 7.22 1.59 -8.95
N ILE A 51 7.24 1.07 -7.73
CA ILE A 51 8.30 0.17 -7.23
C ILE A 51 7.89 -1.30 -7.35
N SER A 52 6.61 -1.64 -7.13
CA SER A 52 6.13 -3.04 -7.13
C SER A 52 4.62 -3.16 -7.30
#